data_AF-A0A218PE71-F1
#
_entry.id   AF-A0A218PE71-F1
#
_cell.length_a   1.000
_cell.length_b   1.000
_cell.length_c   1.000
_cell.angle_alpha   90.00
_cell.angle_beta   90.00
_cell.angle_gamma   90.00
#
_symmetry.space_group_name_H-M   'P 1'
#
loop_
_entity.id
_entity.type
_entity.pdbx_description
1 polymer ?
#
loop_
_entity_poly.entity_id
_entity_poly.type
_entity_poly.pdbx_seq_one_letter_code
_entity_poly.pdbx_strand_id
1 'polypeptide(L)'
;MEVPNYGRIEFRAVLFDLNGTLGEKGRVDEDTRNLLKRLADRYTVVVLSADTFGTLEELTDLPIRIERVSNGEEKARIARSYRPYAAVGNGNNDVAMLEGAELAFCVIGPEGATVDALLASDVVVRDVRDALGMLLDERKLVATLRG
;
A
#
# COMPACT_ATOMS: atom_id res chain seq x y z
N MET A 1 4.24 7.40 -14.86
CA MET A 1 4.83 8.73 -14.68
C MET A 1 6.32 8.70 -14.96
N GLU A 2 6.86 9.81 -15.47
CA GLU A 2 8.31 10.01 -15.65
C GLU A 2 8.84 10.85 -14.47
N VAL A 3 9.85 10.35 -13.75
CA VAL A 3 10.48 11.05 -12.63
C VAL A 3 11.92 11.43 -13.02
N PRO A 4 12.28 12.73 -13.05
CA PRO A 4 13.62 13.17 -13.41
C PRO A 4 14.70 12.49 -12.58
N ASN A 5 15.73 11.95 -13.24
CA ASN A 5 16.87 11.22 -12.67
C ASN A 5 16.56 9.97 -11.82
N TYR A 6 15.28 9.62 -11.63
CA TYR A 6 14.86 8.39 -10.96
C TYR A 6 14.39 7.33 -11.96
N GLY A 7 13.69 7.74 -13.02
CA GLY A 7 13.23 6.86 -14.10
C GLY A 7 11.71 6.86 -14.29
N ARG A 8 11.23 5.92 -15.10
CA ARG A 8 9.79 5.75 -15.38
C ARG A 8 9.17 4.77 -14.38
N ILE A 9 8.10 5.21 -13.74
CA ILE A 9 7.27 4.41 -12.83
C ILE A 9 5.93 4.15 -13.50
N GLU A 10 5.51 2.89 -13.62
CA GLU A 10 4.20 2.51 -14.14
C GLU A 10 3.58 1.42 -13.26
N PHE A 11 2.35 1.61 -12.82
CA PHE A 11 1.56 0.62 -12.09
C PHE A 11 0.07 0.81 -12.40
N ARG A 12 -0.71 -0.25 -12.24
CA ARG A 12 -2.16 -0.27 -12.49
C ARG A 12 -2.96 -0.72 -11.26
N ALA A 13 -2.28 -1.37 -10.33
CA ALA A 13 -2.84 -1.75 -9.05
C ALA A 13 -2.10 -1.06 -7.90
N VAL A 14 -2.81 -0.86 -6.79
CA VAL A 14 -2.21 -0.44 -5.53
C VAL A 14 -2.61 -1.44 -4.46
N LEU A 15 -1.61 -2.08 -3.87
CA LEU A 15 -1.74 -3.14 -2.90
C LEU A 15 -1.44 -2.60 -1.50
N PHE A 16 -2.29 -2.94 -0.54
CA PHE A 16 -2.16 -2.49 0.83
C PHE A 16 -2.15 -3.69 1.79
N ASP A 17 -1.26 -3.66 2.78
CA ASP A 17 -1.55 -4.35 4.03
C ASP A 17 -2.67 -3.63 4.81
N LEU A 18 -3.32 -4.35 5.73
CA LEU A 18 -4.37 -3.79 6.57
C LEU A 18 -3.84 -3.22 7.89
N ASN A 19 -3.19 -4.04 8.73
CA ASN A 19 -2.93 -3.70 10.14
C ASN A 19 -1.57 -3.05 10.31
N GLY A 20 -1.55 -1.86 10.90
CA GLY A 20 -0.34 -1.03 10.95
C GLY A 20 -0.08 -0.27 9.64
N THR A 21 -0.93 -0.48 8.63
CA THR A 21 -0.87 0.20 7.33
C THR A 21 -2.13 1.01 7.06
N LEU A 22 -3.24 0.39 6.64
CA LEU A 22 -4.51 1.09 6.38
C LEU A 22 -5.27 1.46 7.65
N GLY A 23 -5.06 0.69 8.71
CA GLY A 23 -5.79 0.86 9.96
C GLY A 23 -5.11 0.18 11.14
N GLU A 24 -5.68 0.40 12.31
CA GLU A 24 -5.24 -0.21 13.56
C GLU A 24 -6.28 -1.23 14.02
N LYS A 25 -5.82 -2.43 14.40
CA LYS A 25 -6.70 -3.53 14.86
C LYS A 25 -7.87 -3.82 13.90
N GLY A 26 -7.60 -3.75 12.60
CA GLY A 26 -8.56 -4.02 11.54
C GLY A 26 -9.49 -2.86 11.16
N ARG A 27 -9.43 -1.74 11.88
CA ARG A 27 -10.33 -0.60 11.66
C ARG A 27 -9.68 0.47 10.81
N VAL A 28 -10.32 0.76 9.68
CA VAL A 28 -9.93 1.85 8.77
C VAL A 28 -10.85 3.04 9.01
N ASP A 29 -10.27 4.21 9.29
CA ASP A 29 -11.01 5.44 9.55
C ASP A 29 -11.70 5.99 8.29
N GLU A 30 -12.67 6.88 8.50
CA GLU A 30 -13.52 7.40 7.42
C GLU A 30 -12.76 8.27 6.41
N ASP A 31 -11.72 9.01 6.83
CA ASP A 31 -10.92 9.80 5.89
C ASP A 31 -10.13 8.88 4.95
N THR A 32 -9.51 7.84 5.51
CA THR A 32 -8.80 6.81 4.75
C THR A 32 -9.74 6.07 3.80
N ARG A 33 -10.94 5.68 4.25
CA ARG A 33 -11.99 5.07 3.40
C ARG A 33 -12.34 5.96 2.21
N ASN A 34 -12.53 7.26 2.42
CA ASN A 34 -12.87 8.20 1.37
C ASN A 34 -11.72 8.40 0.36
N LEU A 35 -10.47 8.36 0.81
CA LEU A 35 -9.31 8.36 -0.07
C LEU A 35 -9.21 7.07 -0.89
N LEU A 36 -9.48 5.90 -0.31
CA LEU A 36 -9.51 4.62 -1.02
C LEU A 36 -10.55 4.61 -2.14
N LYS A 37 -11.76 5.15 -1.90
CA LYS A 37 -12.81 5.28 -2.94
C LYS A 37 -12.30 6.10 -4.12
N ARG A 38 -11.68 7.26 -3.86
CA ARG A 38 -11.10 8.12 -4.90
C ARG A 38 -9.93 7.46 -5.63
N LEU A 39 -9.15 6.64 -4.94
CA LEU A 39 -8.04 5.91 -5.54
C LEU A 39 -8.56 4.81 -6.48
N ALA A 40 -9.65 4.12 -6.11
CA ALA A 40 -10.28 3.08 -6.92
C ALA A 40 -10.84 3.60 -8.25
N ASP A 41 -11.14 4.89 -8.36
CA ASP A 41 -11.51 5.51 -9.65
C ASP A 41 -10.37 5.51 -10.67
N ARG A 42 -9.12 5.29 -10.22
CA ARG A 42 -7.90 5.38 -11.05
C ARG A 42 -7.12 4.08 -11.13
N TYR A 43 -7.17 3.26 -10.09
CA TYR A 43 -6.36 2.05 -9.96
C TYR A 43 -7.19 0.87 -9.47
N THR A 44 -6.72 -0.35 -9.75
CA THR A 44 -7.21 -1.53 -9.04
C THR A 44 -6.66 -1.51 -7.61
N VAL A 45 -7.50 -1.22 -6.62
CA VAL A 45 -7.10 -1.22 -5.21
C VAL A 45 -7.31 -2.59 -4.60
N VAL A 46 -6.29 -3.14 -3.94
CA VAL A 46 -6.30 -4.48 -3.35
C VAL A 46 -5.81 -4.43 -1.91
N VAL A 47 -6.56 -5.03 -1.00
CA VAL A 47 -6.13 -5.22 0.40
C VAL A 47 -5.77 -6.67 0.62
N LEU A 48 -4.53 -6.90 1.06
CA LEU A 48 -3.97 -8.23 1.37
C LEU A 48 -3.86 -8.36 2.89
N SER A 49 -4.66 -9.24 3.50
CA SER A 49 -4.68 -9.38 4.96
C SER A 49 -4.89 -10.82 5.41
N ALA A 50 -4.31 -11.16 6.56
CA ALA A 50 -4.62 -12.40 7.28
C ALA A 50 -5.97 -12.37 8.01
N ASP A 51 -6.64 -11.21 8.06
CA ASP A 51 -7.92 -11.00 8.75
C ASP A 51 -7.94 -11.48 10.20
N THR A 52 -6.84 -11.29 10.92
CA THR A 52 -6.68 -11.76 12.31
C THR A 52 -7.78 -11.26 13.24
N PHE A 53 -8.39 -10.11 12.92
CA PHE A 53 -9.45 -9.48 13.71
C PHE A 53 -10.87 -9.70 13.15
N GLY A 54 -11.03 -10.39 12.01
CA GLY A 54 -12.34 -10.64 11.40
C GLY A 54 -13.05 -9.36 10.93
N THR A 55 -12.30 -8.40 10.42
CA THR A 55 -12.76 -7.03 10.10
C THR A 55 -12.77 -6.74 8.60
N LEU A 56 -12.29 -7.67 7.77
CA LEU A 56 -12.32 -7.49 6.31
C LEU A 56 -13.73 -7.26 5.75
N GLU A 57 -14.76 -7.78 6.41
CA GLU A 57 -16.15 -7.55 6.01
C GLU A 57 -16.54 -6.08 6.06
N GLU A 58 -15.92 -5.29 6.94
CA GLU A 58 -16.18 -3.85 7.04
C GLU A 58 -15.71 -3.07 5.81
N LEU A 59 -14.82 -3.64 4.98
CA LEU A 59 -14.28 -2.99 3.78
C LEU A 59 -15.04 -3.35 2.50
N THR A 60 -16.06 -4.22 2.60
CA THR A 60 -16.82 -4.73 1.45
C THR A 60 -17.72 -3.67 0.80
N ASP A 61 -18.01 -2.57 1.49
CA ASP A 61 -18.73 -1.41 0.96
C ASP A 61 -17.85 -0.52 0.08
N LEU A 62 -16.53 -0.74 0.08
CA LEU A 62 -15.57 0.00 -0.72
C LEU A 62 -15.38 -0.67 -2.09
N PRO A 63 -15.11 0.11 -3.15
CA PRO A 63 -14.82 -0.42 -4.49
C PRO A 63 -13.39 -0.99 -4.59
N ILE A 64 -13.04 -1.93 -3.70
CA ILE A 64 -11.71 -2.53 -3.59
C ILE A 64 -11.78 -4.06 -3.68
N ARG A 65 -10.66 -4.71 -4.00
CA ARG A 65 -10.51 -6.16 -3.91
C ARG A 65 -9.92 -6.53 -2.55
N ILE A 66 -10.36 -7.67 -2.03
CA ILE A 66 -9.86 -8.22 -0.77
C ILE A 66 -9.28 -9.59 -1.04
N GLU A 67 -8.02 -9.78 -0.68
CA GLU A 67 -7.28 -11.03 -0.81
C GLU A 67 -6.87 -11.51 0.59
N ARG A 68 -7.38 -12.68 0.99
CA ARG A 68 -7.01 -13.30 2.27
C ARG A 68 -5.68 -14.02 2.12
N VAL A 69 -4.71 -13.72 2.98
CA VAL A 69 -3.34 -14.27 2.90
C VAL A 69 -2.88 -14.79 4.26
N SER A 70 -2.22 -15.93 4.30
CA SER A 70 -1.82 -16.56 5.56
C SER A 70 -0.43 -16.13 6.06
N ASN A 71 0.46 -15.72 5.16
CA ASN A 71 1.84 -15.34 5.47
C ASN A 71 2.42 -14.43 4.38
N GLY A 72 3.66 -13.94 4.60
CA GLY A 72 4.34 -13.04 3.66
C GLY A 72 4.67 -13.67 2.31
N GLU A 73 4.98 -14.97 2.25
CA GLU A 73 5.27 -15.67 0.98
C GLU A 73 4.03 -15.75 0.09
N GLU A 74 2.88 -16.08 0.68
CA GLU A 74 1.60 -16.07 0.00
C GLU A 74 1.20 -14.65 -0.43
N LYS A 75 1.40 -13.66 0.45
CA LYS A 75 1.17 -12.25 0.13
C LYS A 75 1.97 -11.83 -1.10
N ALA A 76 3.26 -12.12 -1.15
CA ALA A 76 4.11 -11.82 -2.30
C ALA A 76 3.69 -12.59 -3.56
N ARG A 77 3.27 -13.86 -3.42
CA ARG A 77 2.77 -14.66 -4.55
C ARG A 77 1.51 -14.06 -5.16
N ILE A 78 0.55 -13.63 -4.33
CA ILE A 78 -0.67 -12.98 -4.80
C ILE A 78 -0.35 -11.59 -5.36
N ALA A 79 0.53 -10.83 -4.70
CA ALA A 79 0.93 -9.51 -5.19
C ALA A 79 1.47 -9.56 -6.63
N ARG A 80 2.26 -10.58 -6.96
CA ARG A 80 2.76 -10.80 -8.32
C ARG A 80 1.67 -10.93 -9.39
N SER A 81 0.47 -11.40 -9.05
CA SER A 81 -0.64 -11.50 -10.02
C SER A 81 -1.22 -10.13 -10.40
N TYR A 82 -0.94 -9.10 -9.62
CA TYR A 82 -1.40 -7.73 -9.82
C TYR A 82 -0.37 -6.82 -10.51
N ARG A 83 0.80 -7.36 -10.90
CA ARG A 83 1.83 -6.55 -11.57
C ARG A 83 1.32 -5.90 -12.87
N PRO A 84 1.78 -4.68 -13.19
CA PRO A 84 2.61 -3.81 -12.35
C PRO A 84 1.80 -3.12 -11.24
N TYR A 85 2.34 -3.06 -10.02
CA TYR A 85 1.67 -2.56 -8.82
C TYR A 85 2.53 -1.60 -7.98
N ALA A 86 1.87 -0.66 -7.32
CA ALA A 86 2.43 0.02 -6.16
C ALA A 86 2.03 -0.74 -4.89
N ALA A 87 2.88 -0.74 -3.86
CA ALA A 87 2.62 -1.42 -2.59
C ALA A 87 2.76 -0.47 -1.41
N VAL A 88 1.95 -0.71 -0.39
CA VAL A 88 1.96 0.03 0.88
C VAL A 88 1.91 -0.99 2.02
N GLY A 89 2.86 -0.92 2.93
CA GLY A 89 2.99 -1.84 4.06
C GLY A 89 3.78 -1.23 5.21
N ASN A 90 3.93 -1.99 6.29
CA ASN A 90 4.75 -1.59 7.44
C ASN A 90 5.50 -2.76 8.11
N GLY A 91 5.12 -4.00 7.82
CA GLY A 91 5.57 -5.19 8.54
C GLY A 91 6.54 -6.09 7.77
N ASN A 92 7.16 -7.03 8.48
CA ASN A 92 8.06 -8.04 7.88
C ASN A 92 7.35 -8.96 6.87
N ASN A 93 6.05 -9.18 7.03
CA ASN A 93 5.23 -9.93 6.08
C ASN A 93 4.98 -9.17 4.76
N ASP A 94 5.32 -7.88 4.69
CA ASP A 94 5.15 -7.04 3.51
C ASP A 94 6.42 -6.91 2.68
N VAL A 95 7.60 -7.21 3.25
CA VAL A 95 8.92 -6.97 2.64
C VAL A 95 9.00 -7.49 1.20
N ALA A 96 8.67 -8.77 0.98
CA ALA A 96 8.73 -9.36 -0.35
C ALA A 96 7.69 -8.78 -1.34
N MET A 97 6.57 -8.23 -0.84
CA MET A 97 5.61 -7.49 -1.67
C MET A 97 6.17 -6.12 -2.04
N LEU A 98 6.78 -5.41 -1.08
CA LEU A 98 7.39 -4.09 -1.26
C LEU A 98 8.57 -4.14 -2.23
N GLU A 99 9.52 -5.07 -2.05
CA GLU A 99 10.66 -5.27 -2.97
C GLU A 99 10.22 -5.62 -4.39
N GLY A 100 9.05 -6.23 -4.53
CA GLY A 100 8.47 -6.60 -5.81
C GLY A 100 7.68 -5.49 -6.51
N ALA A 101 7.47 -4.33 -5.88
CA ALA A 101 6.65 -3.25 -6.41
C ALA A 101 7.43 -2.34 -7.36
N GLU A 102 6.70 -1.70 -8.27
CA GLU A 102 7.22 -0.62 -9.11
C GLU A 102 7.31 0.72 -8.35
N LEU A 103 6.60 0.80 -7.22
CA LEU A 103 6.67 1.89 -6.25
C LEU A 103 6.22 1.36 -4.88
N ALA A 104 7.10 1.42 -3.87
CA ALA A 104 6.84 0.91 -2.53
C ALA A 104 6.79 2.03 -1.48
N PHE A 105 5.78 1.98 -0.61
CA PHE A 105 5.65 2.86 0.55
C PHE A 105 5.76 2.07 1.84
N CYS A 106 6.55 2.58 2.78
CA CYS A 106 6.54 2.16 4.17
C CYS A 106 5.78 3.18 5.03
N VAL A 107 4.80 2.72 5.80
CA VAL A 107 4.04 3.55 6.75
C VAL A 107 4.60 3.36 8.15
N ILE A 108 5.19 4.40 8.72
CA ILE A 108 5.57 4.45 10.14
C ILE A 108 4.38 5.01 10.93
N GLY A 109 3.36 4.16 11.10
CA GLY A 109 2.16 4.49 11.88
C GLY A 109 2.37 4.35 13.39
N PRO A 110 1.28 4.41 14.19
CA PRO A 110 1.33 4.28 15.65
C PRO A 110 1.88 2.94 16.17
N GLU A 111 1.77 1.89 15.36
CA GLU A 111 2.36 0.56 15.64
C GLU A 111 3.85 0.47 15.25
N GLY A 112 4.40 1.54 14.66
CA GLY A 112 5.73 1.56 14.07
C GLY A 112 5.81 0.82 12.73
N ALA A 113 7.04 0.62 12.26
CA ALA A 113 7.35 -0.17 11.08
C ALA A 113 8.62 -0.98 11.31
N THR A 114 8.76 -2.11 10.61
CA THR A 114 9.99 -2.89 10.69
C THR A 114 11.09 -2.23 9.87
N VAL A 115 12.34 -2.41 10.31
CA VAL A 115 13.52 -1.90 9.59
C VAL A 115 13.58 -2.48 8.18
N ASP A 116 13.25 -3.76 8.03
CA ASP A 116 13.27 -4.44 6.73
C ASP A 116 12.21 -3.85 5.77
N ALA A 117 11.00 -3.56 6.25
CA ALA A 117 9.98 -2.91 5.42
C ALA A 117 10.37 -1.47 5.03
N LEU A 118 11.03 -0.74 5.93
CA LEU A 118 11.57 0.58 5.65
C LEU A 118 12.64 0.51 4.53
N LEU A 119 13.59 -0.41 4.64
CA LEU A 119 14.67 -0.57 3.65
C LEU A 119 14.19 -1.14 2.31
N ALA A 120 13.08 -1.87 2.30
CA ALA A 120 12.43 -2.39 1.09
C ALA A 120 11.53 -1.37 0.37
N SER A 121 11.43 -0.13 0.87
CA SER A 121 10.51 0.89 0.34
C SER A 121 11.24 2.04 -0.37
N ASP A 122 10.56 2.69 -1.33
CA ASP A 122 11.05 3.88 -2.03
C ASP A 122 10.71 5.17 -1.26
N VAL A 123 9.55 5.19 -0.61
CA VAL A 123 9.03 6.34 0.11
C VAL A 123 8.57 5.92 1.51
N VAL A 124 8.97 6.70 2.51
CA VAL A 124 8.52 6.50 3.89
C VAL A 124 7.57 7.63 4.28
N VAL A 125 6.40 7.27 4.81
CA VAL A 125 5.39 8.22 5.32
C VAL A 125 5.05 7.91 6.78
N ARG A 126 4.47 8.87 7.49
CA ARG A 126 4.02 8.68 8.88
C ARG A 126 2.56 8.26 8.99
N ASP A 127 1.82 8.40 7.91
CA ASP A 127 0.38 8.13 7.86
C ASP A 127 0.02 7.66 6.45
N VAL A 128 -0.84 6.64 6.34
CA VAL A 128 -1.26 6.10 5.04
C VAL A 128 -2.00 7.12 4.18
N ARG A 129 -2.65 8.12 4.79
CA ARG A 129 -3.31 9.21 4.08
C ARG A 129 -2.31 10.07 3.30
N ASP A 130 -1.06 10.16 3.75
CA ASP A 130 0.00 10.82 2.98
C ASP A 130 0.35 10.02 1.73
N ALA A 131 0.54 8.69 1.84
CA ALA A 131 0.78 7.82 0.68
C ALA A 131 -0.38 7.86 -0.33
N LEU A 132 -1.63 7.74 0.15
CA LEU A 132 -2.83 7.88 -0.67
C LEU A 132 -2.88 9.25 -1.35
N GLY A 133 -2.54 10.32 -0.64
CA GLY A 133 -2.46 11.67 -1.17
C GLY A 133 -1.40 11.84 -2.25
N MET A 134 -0.28 11.11 -2.16
CA MET A 134 0.77 11.10 -3.18
C MET A 134 0.37 10.28 -4.41
N LEU A 135 -0.29 9.13 -4.21
CA LEU A 135 -0.85 8.31 -5.31
C LEU A 135 -1.97 9.04 -6.08
N LEU A 136 -2.72 9.93 -5.42
CA LEU A 136 -3.75 10.77 -6.05
C LEU A 136 -3.18 12.04 -6.71
N ASP A 137 -1.95 12.44 -6.38
CA ASP A 137 -1.28 13.63 -6.91
C ASP A 137 0.19 13.32 -7.26
N GLU A 138 0.40 12.88 -8.51
CA GLU A 138 1.73 12.49 -9.03
C GLU A 138 2.80 13.58 -8.84
N ARG A 139 2.42 14.86 -8.74
CA ARG A 139 3.38 15.96 -8.51
C ARG A 139 4.11 15.81 -7.17
N LYS A 140 3.43 15.28 -6.15
CA LYS A 140 4.06 15.01 -4.84
C LYS A 140 5.09 13.89 -4.97
N LEU A 141 4.75 12.82 -5.72
CA LEU A 141 5.68 11.72 -5.97
C LEU A 141 6.92 12.18 -6.71
N VAL A 142 6.75 12.93 -7.79
CA VAL A 142 7.86 13.48 -8.56
C VAL A 142 8.73 14.39 -7.68
N ALA A 143 8.13 15.22 -6.84
CA ALA A 143 8.88 16.11 -5.96
C ALA A 143 9.73 15.36 -4.91
N THR A 144 9.23 14.21 -4.42
CA THR A 144 9.91 13.36 -3.44
C THR A 144 11.00 12.50 -4.07
N LEU A 145 10.74 11.92 -5.25
CA LEU A 145 11.61 10.91 -5.86
C LEU A 145 12.64 11.48 -6.85
N ARG A 146 12.44 12.70 -7.38
CA ARG A 146 13.42 13.31 -8.29
C ARG A 146 14.78 13.45 -7.58
N GLY A 147 15.85 13.02 -8.24
CA GLY A 147 17.21 13.07 -7.71
C GLY A 147 18.20 12.52 -8.69
#